data_AF-A0A9E5VNY6-F1
#
_entry.id   AF-A0A9E5VNY6-F1
#
_cell.length_a   1.000
_cell.length_b   1.000
_cell.length_c   1.000
_cell.angle_alpha   90.00
_cell.angle_beta   90.00
_cell.angle_gamma   90.00
#
_symmetry.space_group_name_H-M   'P 1'
#
loop_
_entity.id
_entity.type
_entity.pdbx_description
1 polymer ?
#
loop_
_entity_poly.entity_id
_entity_poly.type
_entity_poly.pdbx_seq_one_letter_code
_entity_poly.pdbx_strand_id
1 'polypeptide(L)'
;MKKFVFTLQACYDMQLGLEKQHKLELKNIEAELAKKQNELLRLERNFDKANGEYCSAVSKGIGAPRMKDFGQYFDSLKAAMAVVHMDINRLEKEKELCRQKLVNTRRELKLLDKLRESQYAEYMENVKKQQDKFVDDFVSYSVTTSS
;
A
#
# COMPACT_ATOMS: atom_id res chain seq x y z
N MET A 1 28.38 22.76 20.01
CA MET A 1 26.90 22.89 19.98
C MET A 1 26.27 21.50 20.01
N LYS A 2 25.12 21.33 20.67
CA LYS A 2 24.37 20.07 20.63
C LYS A 2 23.80 19.86 19.23
N LYS A 3 23.73 18.63 18.73
CA LYS A 3 23.10 18.34 17.42
C LYS A 3 21.58 18.55 17.51
N PHE A 4 20.95 18.99 16.42
CA PHE A 4 19.48 19.06 16.34
C PHE A 4 18.87 17.67 16.50
N VAL A 5 17.84 17.56 17.33
CA VAL A 5 17.03 16.35 17.51
C VAL A 5 15.57 16.75 17.37
N PHE A 6 14.86 16.10 16.46
CA PHE A 6 13.44 16.33 16.27
C PHE A 6 12.65 15.77 17.46
N THR A 7 11.75 16.57 18.05
CA THR A 7 11.06 16.18 19.29
C THR A 7 10.14 14.97 19.10
N LEU A 8 9.62 14.73 17.89
CA LEU A 8 8.73 13.61 17.56
C LEU A 8 9.41 12.55 16.69
N GLN A 9 10.74 12.38 16.79
CA GLN A 9 11.49 11.42 15.97
C GLN A 9 10.94 9.99 16.08
N ALA A 10 10.58 9.53 17.28
CA ALA A 10 10.01 8.19 17.48
C ALA A 10 8.66 8.01 16.75
N CYS A 11 7.81 9.05 16.76
CA CYS A 11 6.53 9.03 16.02
C CYS A 11 6.79 8.99 14.50
N TYR A 12 7.76 9.76 14.02
CA TYR A 12 8.17 9.76 12.62
C TYR A 12 8.65 8.38 12.15
N ASP A 13 9.53 7.75 12.93
CA ASP A 13 10.08 6.43 12.60
C ASP A 13 8.99 5.34 12.62
N MET A 14 8.06 5.43 13.56
CA MET A 14 6.88 4.56 13.61
C MET A 14 6.04 4.70 12.33
N GLN A 15 5.76 5.93 11.90
CA GLN A 15 4.96 6.20 10.70
C GLN A 15 5.66 5.73 9.41
N LEU A 16 6.99 5.86 9.35
CA LEU A 16 7.79 5.26 8.27
C LEU A 16 7.70 3.73 8.25
N GLY A 17 7.67 3.11 9.43
CA GLY A 17 7.46 1.67 9.59
C GLY A 17 6.09 1.25 9.05
N LEU A 18 5.03 1.96 9.45
CA LEU A 18 3.67 1.73 8.96
C LEU A 18 3.55 1.91 7.45
N GLU A 19 4.19 2.94 6.87
CA GLU A 19 4.17 3.16 5.43
C GLU A 19 4.79 1.97 4.67
N LYS A 20 5.92 1.44 5.16
CA LYS A 20 6.57 0.26 4.60
C LYS A 20 5.68 -0.98 4.72
N GLN A 21 5.04 -1.16 5.87
CA GLN A 21 4.13 -2.28 6.12
C GLN A 21 2.94 -2.24 5.15
N HIS A 22 2.27 -1.10 5.00
CA HIS A 22 1.13 -0.95 4.09
C HIS A 22 1.53 -1.16 2.62
N LYS A 23 2.72 -0.69 2.20
CA LYS A 23 3.25 -0.98 0.85
C LYS A 23 3.44 -2.48 0.61
N LEU A 24 3.97 -3.20 1.60
CA LEU A 24 4.16 -4.64 1.51
C LEU A 24 2.82 -5.39 1.47
N GLU A 25 1.89 -5.02 2.34
CA GLU A 25 0.54 -5.57 2.38
C GLU A 25 -0.17 -5.37 1.04
N LEU A 26 -0.12 -4.15 0.48
CA LEU A 26 -0.70 -3.85 -0.83
C LEU A 26 -0.10 -4.72 -1.94
N LYS A 27 1.23 -4.89 -1.96
CA LYS A 27 1.91 -5.77 -2.93
C LYS A 27 1.43 -7.22 -2.82
N ASN A 28 1.24 -7.71 -1.59
CA ASN A 28 0.76 -9.07 -1.36
C ASN A 28 -0.69 -9.25 -1.84
N ILE A 29 -1.57 -8.29 -1.54
CA ILE A 29 -2.96 -8.30 -2.01
C ILE A 29 -3.00 -8.28 -3.55
N GLU A 30 -2.17 -7.45 -4.19
CA GLU A 30 -2.09 -7.39 -5.66
C GLU A 30 -1.59 -8.69 -6.28
N ALA A 31 -0.63 -9.37 -5.64
CA ALA A 31 -0.16 -10.68 -6.09
C ALA A 31 -1.26 -11.74 -5.98
N GLU A 32 -2.02 -11.76 -4.88
CA GLU A 32 -3.14 -12.68 -4.70
C GLU A 32 -4.30 -12.39 -5.67
N LEU A 33 -4.61 -11.11 -5.92
CA LEU A 33 -5.57 -10.71 -6.95
C LEU A 33 -5.17 -11.24 -8.33
N ALA A 34 -3.91 -11.07 -8.72
CA ALA A 34 -3.41 -11.56 -9.99
C ALA A 34 -3.54 -13.09 -10.11
N LYS A 35 -3.28 -13.84 -9.03
CA LYS A 35 -3.50 -15.29 -9.00
C LYS A 35 -4.97 -15.64 -9.20
N LYS A 36 -5.88 -14.98 -8.48
CA LYS A 36 -7.32 -15.23 -8.56
C LYS A 36 -7.92 -14.85 -9.92
N GLN A 37 -7.46 -13.75 -10.52
CA GLN A 37 -7.83 -13.37 -11.88
C GLN A 37 -7.37 -14.42 -12.91
N ASN A 38 -6.15 -14.94 -12.76
CA ASN A 38 -5.67 -16.03 -13.62
C ASN A 38 -6.44 -17.35 -13.40
N GLU A 39 -6.84 -17.65 -12.17
CA GLU A 39 -7.71 -18.78 -11.84
C GLU A 39 -9.07 -18.66 -12.55
N LEU A 40 -9.68 -17.47 -12.48
CA LEU A 40 -10.94 -17.19 -13.16
C LEU A 40 -10.83 -17.34 -14.68
N LEU A 41 -9.79 -16.76 -15.29
CA LEU A 41 -9.54 -16.89 -16.73
C LEU A 41 -9.37 -18.35 -17.17
N ARG A 42 -8.79 -19.21 -16.31
CA ARG A 42 -8.67 -20.64 -16.60
C ARG A 42 -10.04 -21.33 -16.55
N LEU A 43 -10.87 -21.00 -15.56
CA LEU A 43 -12.23 -21.53 -15.45
C LEU A 43 -13.10 -21.11 -16.64
N GLU A 44 -13.00 -19.86 -17.07
CA GLU A 44 -13.70 -19.34 -18.26
C GLU A 44 -13.28 -20.09 -19.53
N ARG A 45 -11.97 -20.28 -19.74
CA ARG A 45 -11.48 -21.08 -20.88
C ARG A 45 -11.97 -22.53 -20.84
N ASN A 46 -12.02 -23.14 -19.65
CA ASN A 46 -12.55 -24.49 -19.49
C ASN A 46 -14.05 -24.55 -19.79
N PHE A 47 -14.79 -23.52 -19.38
CA PHE A 47 -16.21 -23.38 -19.69
C PHE A 47 -16.43 -23.26 -21.21
N ASP A 48 -15.71 -22.36 -21.88
CA ASP A 48 -15.83 -22.16 -23.32
C ASP A 48 -15.48 -23.42 -24.12
N LYS A 49 -14.41 -24.13 -23.70
CA LYS A 49 -14.02 -25.40 -24.31
C LYS A 49 -15.13 -26.45 -24.16
N ALA A 50 -15.64 -26.64 -22.94
CA ALA A 50 -16.69 -27.61 -22.69
C ALA A 50 -18.00 -27.23 -23.39
N ASN A 51 -18.30 -25.94 -23.52
CA ASN A 51 -19.43 -25.43 -24.30
C ASN A 51 -19.29 -25.75 -25.79
N GLY A 52 -18.09 -25.59 -26.36
CA GLY A 52 -17.80 -26.01 -27.73
C GLY A 52 -17.97 -27.52 -27.95
N GLU A 53 -17.46 -28.34 -27.03
CA GLU A 53 -17.63 -29.80 -27.06
C GLU A 53 -19.10 -30.21 -26.95
N TYR A 54 -19.85 -29.55 -26.06
CA TYR A 54 -21.29 -29.75 -25.90
C TYR A 54 -22.05 -29.43 -27.19
N CYS A 55 -21.84 -28.25 -27.77
CA CYS A 55 -22.46 -27.85 -29.04
C CYS A 55 -22.16 -28.84 -30.17
N SER A 56 -20.92 -29.34 -30.26
CA SER A 56 -20.53 -30.36 -31.25
C SER A 56 -21.20 -31.72 -30.99
N ALA A 57 -21.37 -32.11 -29.73
CA ALA A 57 -22.04 -33.34 -29.37
C ALA A 57 -23.55 -33.27 -29.66
N VAL A 58 -24.17 -32.13 -29.36
CA VAL A 58 -25.59 -31.87 -29.66
C VAL A 58 -25.86 -31.93 -31.16
N SER A 59 -25.01 -31.30 -32.00
CA SER A 59 -25.20 -31.31 -33.45
C SER A 59 -25.07 -32.69 -34.09
N LYS A 60 -24.36 -33.62 -33.44
CA LYS A 60 -24.19 -35.02 -33.87
C LYS A 60 -25.25 -35.96 -33.30
N GLY A 61 -26.16 -35.47 -32.47
CA GLY A 61 -27.09 -36.29 -31.69
C GLY A 61 -26.41 -36.84 -30.43
N ILE A 62 -26.82 -36.34 -29.27
CA ILE A 62 -26.31 -36.75 -27.96
C ILE A 62 -27.42 -37.44 -27.15
N GLY A 63 -27.06 -38.52 -26.45
CA GLY A 63 -27.99 -39.19 -25.53
C GLY A 63 -28.25 -38.37 -24.26
N ALA A 64 -29.45 -38.48 -23.71
CA ALA A 64 -29.88 -37.75 -22.51
C ALA A 64 -28.92 -37.90 -21.30
N PRO A 65 -28.31 -39.07 -21.00
CA PRO A 65 -27.36 -39.18 -19.88
C PRO A 65 -26.14 -38.27 -20.07
N ARG A 66 -25.54 -38.27 -21.26
CA ARG A 66 -24.36 -37.45 -21.56
C ARG A 66 -24.69 -35.95 -21.54
N MET A 67 -25.90 -35.57 -21.94
CA MET A 67 -26.38 -34.18 -21.82
C MET A 67 -26.50 -33.74 -20.37
N LYS A 68 -26.96 -34.63 -19.48
CA LYS A 68 -27.01 -34.39 -18.03
C LYS A 68 -25.61 -34.21 -17.42
N ASP A 69 -24.64 -35.02 -17.83
CA ASP A 69 -23.25 -34.91 -17.37
C ASP A 69 -22.64 -33.53 -17.71
N PHE A 70 -22.89 -33.04 -18.93
CA PHE A 70 -22.49 -31.68 -19.31
C PHE A 70 -23.17 -30.60 -18.45
N GLY A 71 -24.47 -30.74 -18.20
CA GLY A 71 -25.21 -29.82 -17.34
C GLY A 71 -24.60 -29.72 -15.93
N GLN A 72 -24.35 -30.87 -15.30
CA GLN A 72 -23.72 -30.93 -13.98
C GLN A 72 -22.31 -30.31 -13.99
N TYR A 73 -21.53 -30.58 -15.04
CA TYR A 73 -20.21 -29.99 -15.19
C TYR A 73 -20.26 -28.46 -15.33
N PHE A 74 -21.17 -27.92 -16.16
CA PHE A 74 -21.35 -26.47 -16.28
C PHE A 74 -21.79 -25.81 -14.99
N ASP A 75 -22.69 -26.45 -14.25
CA ASP A 75 -23.12 -25.93 -12.94
C ASP A 75 -21.95 -25.89 -11.95
N SER A 76 -21.11 -26.94 -11.95
CA SER A 76 -19.91 -26.96 -11.10
C SER A 76 -18.91 -25.86 -11.47
N LEU A 77 -18.70 -25.61 -12.77
CA LEU A 77 -17.81 -24.54 -13.24
C LEU A 77 -18.36 -23.15 -12.87
N LYS A 78 -19.66 -22.92 -13.06
CA LYS A 78 -20.31 -21.65 -12.68
C LYS A 78 -20.22 -21.41 -11.18
N ALA A 79 -20.44 -22.44 -10.36
CA ALA A 79 -20.29 -22.35 -8.91
C ALA A 79 -18.84 -21.99 -8.53
N ALA A 80 -17.84 -22.65 -9.14
CA ALA A 80 -16.43 -22.34 -8.91
C ALA A 80 -16.08 -20.89 -9.32
N MET A 81 -16.54 -20.45 -10.49
CA MET A 81 -16.33 -19.07 -10.96
C MET A 81 -16.97 -18.04 -10.04
N ALA A 82 -18.15 -18.33 -9.47
CA ALA A 82 -18.82 -17.45 -8.52
C ALA A 82 -18.01 -17.30 -7.23
N VAL A 83 -17.44 -18.39 -6.70
CA VAL A 83 -16.56 -18.35 -5.52
C VAL A 83 -15.31 -17.51 -5.80
N VAL A 84 -14.65 -17.71 -6.95
CA VAL A 84 -13.46 -16.92 -7.31
C VAL A 84 -13.81 -15.44 -7.49
N HIS A 85 -14.96 -15.11 -8.07
CA HIS A 85 -15.45 -13.72 -8.16
C HIS A 85 -15.66 -13.10 -6.77
N MET A 86 -16.24 -13.84 -5.83
CA MET A 86 -16.41 -13.36 -4.45
C MET A 86 -15.05 -13.08 -3.79
N ASP A 87 -14.06 -13.95 -4.00
CA ASP A 87 -12.70 -13.74 -3.51
C ASP A 87 -12.05 -12.50 -4.12
N ILE A 88 -12.16 -12.31 -5.44
CA ILE A 88 -11.65 -11.11 -6.13
C ILE A 88 -12.29 -9.85 -5.54
N ASN A 89 -13.62 -9.82 -5.43
CA ASN A 89 -14.33 -8.68 -4.86
C ASN A 89 -13.92 -8.38 -3.41
N ARG A 90 -13.67 -9.41 -2.61
CA ARG A 90 -13.17 -9.26 -1.24
C ARG A 90 -11.76 -8.64 -1.25
N LEU A 91 -10.85 -9.18 -2.05
CA LEU A 91 -9.47 -8.70 -2.15
C LEU A 91 -9.40 -7.26 -2.71
N GLU A 92 -10.29 -6.88 -3.63
CA GLU A 92 -10.38 -5.50 -4.12
C GLU A 92 -10.81 -4.52 -3.02
N LYS A 93 -11.76 -4.92 -2.16
CA LYS A 93 -12.14 -4.11 -0.99
C LYS A 93 -10.98 -3.99 0.00
N GLU A 94 -10.28 -5.10 0.29
CA GLU A 94 -9.10 -5.09 1.16
C GLU A 94 -7.99 -4.20 0.61
N LYS A 95 -7.76 -4.26 -0.72
CA LYS A 95 -6.82 -3.39 -1.43
C LYS A 95 -7.16 -1.92 -1.25
N GLU A 96 -8.42 -1.55 -1.39
CA GLU A 96 -8.85 -0.16 -1.25
C GLU A 96 -8.70 0.33 0.19
N LEU A 97 -9.06 -0.49 1.17
CA LEU A 97 -8.83 -0.17 2.60
C LEU A 97 -7.33 0.02 2.90
N CYS A 98 -6.47 -0.84 2.37
CA CYS A 98 -5.02 -0.71 2.54
C CYS A 98 -4.49 0.57 1.88
N ARG A 99 -4.99 0.93 0.69
CA ARG A 99 -4.65 2.21 0.02
C ARG A 99 -5.05 3.42 0.85
N GLN A 100 -6.25 3.41 1.45
CA GLN A 100 -6.70 4.50 2.31
C GLN A 100 -5.81 4.66 3.54
N LYS A 101 -5.43 3.56 4.20
CA LYS A 101 -4.46 3.57 5.31
C LYS A 101 -3.13 4.17 4.87
N LEU A 102 -2.58 3.74 3.73
CA LEU A 102 -1.33 4.26 3.19
C LEU A 102 -1.39 5.77 2.91
N VAL A 103 -2.51 6.26 2.36
CA VAL A 103 -2.72 7.70 2.12
C VAL A 103 -2.72 8.48 3.43
N ASN A 104 -3.39 7.98 4.47
CA ASN A 104 -3.43 8.62 5.78
C ASN A 104 -2.04 8.66 6.43
N THR A 105 -1.33 7.53 6.47
CA THR A 105 0.07 7.47 6.96
C THR A 105 0.98 8.46 6.23
N ARG A 106 0.83 8.59 4.90
CA ARG A 106 1.61 9.57 4.12
C ARG A 106 1.26 11.01 4.43
N ARG A 107 -0.02 11.30 4.71
CA ARG A 107 -0.43 12.64 5.16
C ARG A 107 0.20 12.97 6.50
N GLU A 108 0.17 12.03 7.44
CA GLU A 108 0.79 12.19 8.77
C GLU A 108 2.30 12.38 8.67
N LEU A 109 3.01 11.59 7.84
CA LEU A 109 4.43 11.79 7.57
C LEU A 109 4.72 13.20 7.04
N LYS A 110 3.92 13.67 6.08
CA LYS A 110 4.09 15.03 5.52
C LYS A 110 3.85 16.13 6.57
N LEU A 111 2.96 15.91 7.53
CA LEU A 111 2.76 16.84 8.64
C LEU A 111 3.96 16.83 9.59
N LEU A 112 4.49 15.66 9.91
CA LEU A 112 5.68 15.53 10.75
C LEU A 112 6.93 16.12 10.08
N ASP A 113 7.09 15.97 8.77
CA ASP A 113 8.17 16.59 7.99
C ASP A 113 8.12 18.13 8.13
N LYS A 114 6.95 18.73 7.91
CA LYS A 114 6.76 20.18 8.09
C LYS A 114 7.06 20.65 9.50
N LEU A 115 6.63 19.89 10.51
CA LEU A 115 6.89 20.22 11.90
C LEU A 115 8.40 20.14 12.20
N ARG A 116 9.08 19.13 11.66
CA ARG A 116 10.52 18.96 11.77
C ARG A 116 11.28 20.11 11.11
N GLU A 117 10.84 20.55 9.93
CA GLU A 117 11.41 21.72 9.24
C GLU A 117 11.26 23.00 10.09
N SER A 118 10.10 23.23 10.69
CA SER A 118 9.86 24.37 11.59
C SER A 118 10.78 24.35 12.81
N GLN A 119 10.85 23.21 13.50
CA GLN A 119 11.74 23.06 14.66
C GLN A 119 13.22 23.24 14.30
N TYR A 120 13.60 22.78 13.11
CA TYR A 120 14.97 22.95 12.62
C TYR A 120 15.27 24.43 12.34
N ALA A 121 14.35 25.17 11.73
CA ALA A 121 14.49 26.61 11.51
C ALA A 121 14.66 27.38 12.83
N GLU A 122 13.82 27.09 13.83
CA GLU A 122 13.92 27.68 15.17
C GLU A 122 15.25 27.35 15.85
N TYR A 123 15.71 26.09 15.72
CA TYR A 123 17.01 25.68 16.24
C TYR A 123 18.16 26.48 15.59
N MET A 124 18.13 26.66 14.26
CA MET A 124 19.13 27.43 13.52
C MET A 124 19.13 28.91 13.91
N GLU A 125 17.96 29.51 14.10
CA GLU A 125 17.86 30.90 14.57
C GLU A 125 18.45 31.06 15.98
N ASN A 126 18.17 30.14 16.89
CA ASN A 126 18.73 30.15 18.24
C ASN A 126 20.26 29.97 18.24
N VAL A 127 20.78 29.07 17.40
CA VAL A 127 22.23 28.90 17.20
C VAL A 127 22.86 30.20 16.72
N LYS A 128 22.26 30.88 15.74
CA LYS A 128 22.75 32.15 15.22
C LYS A 128 22.78 33.22 16.33
N LYS A 129 21.69 33.38 17.09
CA LYS A 129 21.62 34.31 18.22
C LYS A 129 22.67 34.03 19.30
N GLN A 130 22.93 32.76 19.60
CA GLN A 130 23.99 32.39 20.56
C GLN A 130 25.38 32.72 20.04
N GLN A 131 25.61 32.51 18.74
CA GLN A 131 26.88 32.83 18.10
C GLN A 131 27.12 34.35 18.03
N ASP A 132 26.09 35.13 17.68
CA ASP A 132 26.16 36.59 17.67
C ASP A 132 26.47 37.15 19.07
N LYS A 133 25.82 36.64 20.12
CA LYS A 133 26.12 37.01 21.52
C LYS A 133 27.55 36.66 21.92
N PHE A 134 28.02 35.48 21.56
CA PHE A 134 29.38 35.06 21.87
C PHE A 134 30.44 35.97 21.20
N VAL A 135 30.17 36.40 19.96
CA VAL A 135 31.04 37.36 19.26
C VAL A 135 31.01 38.73 19.95
N ASP A 136 29.85 39.23 20.34
CA ASP A 136 29.71 40.51 21.06
C ASP A 136 30.44 40.51 22.41
N ASP A 137 30.24 39.44 23.20
CA ASP A 137 30.93 39.24 24.48
C ASP A 137 32.46 39.17 24.30
N PHE A 138 32.94 38.49 23.25
CA PHE A 138 34.36 38.40 22.94
C PHE A 138 34.97 39.75 22.55
N VAL A 139 34.27 40.53 21.71
CA VAL A 139 34.70 41.88 21.31
C VAL A 139 34.76 42.79 22.55
N SER A 140 33.72 42.79 23.38
CA SER A 140 33.65 43.58 24.62
C SER A 140 34.79 43.25 25.59
N TYR A 141 35.14 41.97 25.74
CA TYR A 141 36.24 41.53 26.58
C TYR A 141 37.62 41.96 26.03
N SER A 142 37.82 41.91 24.71
CA SER A 142 39.08 42.35 24.08
C SER A 142 39.31 43.86 24.18
N VAL A 143 38.24 44.66 24.13
CA VAL A 143 38.31 46.13 24.26
C VAL A 143 38.61 46.55 25.70
N THR A 144 38.03 45.86 26.69
CA THR A 144 38.25 46.15 28.11
C THR A 144 39.60 45.69 28.65
N THR A 145 40.24 44.70 28.01
CA THR A 145 41.59 44.23 28.40
C THR A 145 42.72 44.94 27.67
N SER A 146 42.43 45.73 26.64
CA SER A 146 43.41 46.50 25.85
C SER A 146 43.43 48.00 26.19
N SER A 147 42.72 48.43 27.23
CA SER A 147 42.71 49.80 27.78
C SER A 147 43.34 49.83 29.16
#